data_AF-A0A1B1KEW4-F1
#
_entry.id   AF-A0A1B1KEW4-F1
#
_cell.length_a   1.000
_cell.length_b   1.000
_cell.length_c   1.000
_cell.angle_alpha   90.00
_cell.angle_beta   90.00
_cell.angle_gamma   90.00
#
_symmetry.space_group_name_H-M   'P 1'
#
loop_
_entity.id
_entity.type
_entity.pdbx_description
1 polymer ?
#
loop_
_entity_poly.entity_id
_entity_poly.type
_entity_poly.pdbx_seq_one_letter_code
_entity_poly.pdbx_strand_id
1 'polypeptide(L)'
;MNKARTLLVCAVTAIALTVTACSTRTDNNAESAFNPYGKSVAELGSALTGGEVTSVELVDYYTERIHKFDEQGPSINSIIALNPSARPTAEELDARWLSFRRHVQRPRTGA
;
A
#
# COMPACT_ATOMS: atom_id res chain seq x y z
N MET A 1 43.84 37.63 24.07
CA MET A 1 43.51 37.89 22.65
C MET A 1 42.60 36.79 22.08
N ASN A 2 41.41 36.63 22.67
CA ASN A 2 40.55 35.46 22.46
C ASN A 2 39.06 35.73 22.72
N LYS A 3 38.69 36.87 23.33
CA LYS A 3 37.29 37.26 23.56
C LYS A 3 36.54 37.65 22.26
N ALA A 4 37.24 38.22 21.28
CA ALA A 4 36.69 38.62 19.99
C ALA A 4 36.42 37.44 19.03
N ARG A 5 37.16 36.32 19.18
CA ARG A 5 36.91 35.09 18.43
C ARG A 5 35.70 34.34 18.97
N THR A 6 35.52 34.32 20.30
CA THR A 6 34.34 33.73 20.94
C THR A 6 33.06 34.51 20.64
N LEU A 7 33.13 35.85 20.55
CA LEU A 7 31.97 36.68 20.20
C LEU A 7 31.52 36.51 18.72
N LEU A 8 32.44 36.21 17.81
CA LEU A 8 32.12 36.00 16.39
C LEU A 8 31.52 34.61 16.12
N VAL A 9 31.87 33.60 16.94
CA VAL A 9 31.25 32.26 16.85
C VAL A 9 29.81 32.27 17.36
N CYS A 10 29.51 33.06 18.41
CA CYS A 10 28.14 33.15 18.95
C CYS A 10 27.14 33.86 18.01
N ALA A 11 27.61 34.82 17.20
CA ALA A 11 26.75 35.52 16.24
C ALA A 11 26.39 34.65 15.01
N VAL A 12 27.23 33.68 14.67
CA VAL A 12 26.96 32.72 13.58
C VAL A 12 26.10 31.54 14.08
N THR A 13 26.20 31.15 15.35
CA THR A 13 25.32 30.11 15.93
C THR A 13 23.88 30.58 16.16
N ALA A 14 23.59 31.89 16.09
CA ALA A 14 22.23 32.42 16.22
C ALA A 14 21.43 32.41 14.90
N ILE A 15 22.05 32.08 13.76
CA ILE A 15 21.38 31.97 12.44
C ILE A 15 21.15 30.51 12.03
N ALA A 16 21.49 29.55 12.89
CA ALA A 16 21.09 28.15 12.74
C ALA A 16 19.81 27.81 13.54
N LEU A 17 19.07 28.83 14.01
CA LEU A 17 17.78 28.65 14.68
C LEU A 17 16.57 28.96 13.77
N THR A 18 16.78 29.29 12.48
CA THR A 18 15.74 29.87 11.63
C THR A 18 15.18 28.99 10.51
N VAL A 19 15.62 27.75 10.31
CA VAL A 19 14.97 26.86 9.32
C VAL A 19 14.88 25.43 9.83
N THR A 20 14.27 25.25 11.00
CA THR A 20 13.70 23.96 11.37
C THR A 20 12.24 24.14 11.77
N ALA A 21 11.50 24.90 10.96
CA ALA A 21 10.16 24.47 10.59
C ALA A 21 10.32 23.24 9.67
N CYS A 22 10.86 22.15 10.20
CA CYS A 22 10.66 20.85 9.59
C CYS A 22 9.18 20.58 9.81
N SER A 23 8.35 20.99 8.85
CA SER A 23 7.08 20.33 8.65
C SER A 23 7.43 18.88 8.38
N THR A 24 7.51 18.08 9.44
CA THR A 24 7.23 16.66 9.35
C THR A 24 5.77 16.61 8.93
N ARG A 25 5.56 16.72 7.61
CA ARG A 25 4.39 16.12 7.01
C ARG A 25 4.63 14.64 7.23
N THR A 26 4.21 14.17 8.40
CA THR A 26 3.83 12.78 8.56
C THR A 26 2.65 12.66 7.60
N ASP A 27 2.97 12.38 6.33
CA ASP A 27 2.02 11.71 5.47
C ASP A 27 1.79 10.40 6.20
N ASN A 28 0.81 10.40 7.10
CA ASN A 28 0.15 9.21 7.63
C ASN A 28 -0.66 8.56 6.49
N ASN A 29 -0.06 8.53 5.29
CA ASN A 29 -0.38 7.62 4.23
C ASN A 29 0.47 6.34 4.44
N ALA A 30 0.48 5.85 5.67
CA ALA A 30 0.08 4.47 5.86
C ALA A 30 -1.45 4.46 5.74
N GLU A 31 -1.95 4.74 4.53
CA GLU A 31 -3.31 4.39 4.15
C GLU A 31 -3.52 2.97 4.61
N SER A 32 -4.56 2.74 5.39
CA SER A 32 -4.94 1.42 5.88
C SER A 32 -4.89 0.45 4.72
N ALA A 33 -3.85 -0.39 4.66
CA ALA A 33 -3.76 -1.45 3.67
C ALA A 33 -5.09 -2.19 3.68
N PHE A 34 -5.70 -2.36 2.50
CA PHE A 34 -6.99 -3.03 2.41
C PHE A 34 -6.88 -4.39 3.10
N ASN A 35 -7.72 -4.61 4.12
CA ASN A 35 -7.73 -5.87 4.87
C ASN A 35 -8.89 -6.74 4.37
N PRO A 36 -8.63 -7.82 3.62
CA PRO A 36 -9.67 -8.72 3.12
C PRO A 36 -10.36 -9.53 4.23
N TYR A 37 -9.76 -9.64 5.41
CA TYR A 37 -10.27 -10.51 6.47
C TYR A 37 -11.65 -10.07 6.96
N GLY A 38 -12.56 -11.04 7.06
CA GLY A 38 -13.91 -10.80 7.57
C GLY A 38 -14.85 -10.10 6.59
N LYS A 39 -14.38 -9.74 5.39
CA LYS A 39 -15.22 -9.19 4.32
C LYS A 39 -15.99 -10.32 3.62
N SER A 40 -17.25 -10.04 3.32
CA SER A 40 -18.08 -10.86 2.46
C SER A 40 -17.62 -10.80 1.00
N VAL A 41 -18.05 -11.77 0.19
CA VAL A 41 -17.78 -11.78 -1.25
C VAL A 41 -18.31 -10.51 -1.93
N ALA A 42 -19.45 -9.98 -1.47
CA ALA A 42 -20.02 -8.74 -1.99
C ALA A 42 -19.10 -7.54 -1.72
N GLU A 43 -18.59 -7.40 -0.49
CA GLU A 43 -17.66 -6.33 -0.12
C GLU A 43 -16.32 -6.45 -0.87
N LEU A 44 -15.79 -7.66 -1.04
CA LEU A 44 -14.58 -7.89 -1.85
C LEU A 44 -14.83 -7.55 -3.33
N GLY A 45 -16.00 -7.89 -3.87
CA GLY A 45 -16.40 -7.52 -5.23
C GLY A 45 -16.51 -6.01 -5.42
N SER A 46 -17.11 -5.30 -4.46
CA SER A 46 -17.15 -3.83 -4.44
C SER A 46 -15.75 -3.23 -4.37
N ALA A 47 -14.86 -3.77 -3.53
CA ALA A 47 -13.48 -3.29 -3.44
C ALA A 47 -12.68 -3.50 -4.74
N LEU A 48 -12.82 -4.67 -5.38
CA LEU A 48 -12.18 -4.97 -6.67
C LEU A 48 -12.68 -4.05 -7.78
N THR A 49 -14.00 -3.85 -7.86
CA THR A 49 -14.62 -2.98 -8.88
C THR A 49 -14.31 -1.51 -8.65
N GLY A 50 -14.27 -1.08 -7.39
CA GLY A 50 -13.87 0.27 -6.97
C GLY A 50 -12.38 0.54 -7.12
N GLY A 51 -11.55 -0.52 -7.22
CA GLY A 51 -10.11 -0.40 -7.29
C GLY A 51 -9.43 -0.15 -5.94
N GLU A 52 -10.12 -0.42 -4.83
CA GLU A 52 -9.58 -0.38 -3.47
C GLU A 52 -8.60 -1.54 -3.21
N VAL A 53 -8.74 -2.63 -3.97
CA VAL A 53 -7.85 -3.79 -3.96
C VAL A 53 -7.78 -4.40 -5.36
N THR A 54 -6.67 -5.05 -5.67
CA THR A 54 -6.45 -5.82 -6.89
C THR A 54 -6.57 -7.32 -6.62
N SER A 55 -6.80 -8.09 -7.68
CA SER A 55 -6.83 -9.55 -7.61
C SER A 55 -5.48 -10.09 -7.14
N VAL A 56 -4.38 -9.51 -7.61
CA VAL A 56 -3.01 -9.87 -7.18
C VAL A 56 -2.83 -9.64 -5.68
N GLU A 57 -3.25 -8.49 -5.16
CA GLU A 57 -3.15 -8.19 -3.72
C GLU A 57 -3.99 -9.16 -2.87
N LEU A 58 -5.17 -9.57 -3.35
CA LEU A 58 -5.97 -10.59 -2.66
C LEU A 58 -5.27 -11.96 -2.65
N VAL A 59 -4.72 -12.38 -3.79
CA VAL A 59 -3.99 -13.66 -3.88
C VAL A 59 -2.76 -13.64 -2.99
N ASP A 60 -1.93 -12.61 -3.09
CA ASP A 60 -0.70 -12.48 -2.30
C ASP A 60 -1.03 -12.44 -0.79
N TYR A 61 -2.10 -11.74 -0.39
CA TYR A 61 -2.59 -11.71 0.99
C TYR A 61 -2.94 -13.11 1.53
N TYR A 62 -3.70 -13.90 0.76
CA TYR A 62 -4.11 -15.23 1.21
C TYR A 62 -2.98 -16.25 1.13
N THR A 63 -2.09 -16.16 0.14
CA THR A 63 -0.88 -16.98 0.07
C THR A 63 0.02 -16.74 1.28
N GLU A 64 0.23 -15.49 1.68
CA GLU A 64 1.01 -15.18 2.89
C GLU A 64 0.35 -15.74 4.16
N ARG A 65 -0.99 -15.69 4.26
CA ARG A 65 -1.68 -16.31 5.40
C ARG A 65 -1.56 -17.84 5.40
N ILE A 66 -1.64 -18.48 4.24
CA ILE A 66 -1.45 -19.93 4.13
C ILE A 66 -0.02 -20.28 4.60
N HIS A 67 0.99 -19.60 4.08
CA HIS A 67 2.37 -19.80 4.50
C HIS A 67 2.54 -19.59 6.02
N LYS A 68 1.94 -18.52 6.58
CA LYS A 68 2.04 -18.21 8.01
C LYS A 68 1.34 -19.21 8.93
N PHE A 69 0.19 -19.77 8.54
CA PHE A 69 -0.63 -20.58 9.44
C PHE A 69 -0.64 -22.08 9.11
N ASP A 70 -0.57 -22.41 7.82
CA ASP A 70 -0.63 -23.79 7.33
C ASP A 70 0.76 -24.43 7.27
N GLU A 71 1.78 -23.67 6.84
CA GLU A 71 3.16 -24.19 6.68
C GLU A 71 4.06 -23.88 7.90
N GLN A 72 4.21 -22.60 8.26
CA GLN A 72 5.12 -22.15 9.33
C GLN A 72 4.50 -22.06 10.73
N GLY A 73 3.16 -22.04 10.80
CA GLY A 73 2.39 -21.72 12.01
C GLY A 73 2.00 -22.94 12.84
N PRO A 74 0.78 -23.01 13.41
CA PRO A 74 0.30 -24.20 14.13
C PRO A 74 0.14 -25.45 13.24
N SER A 75 0.64 -25.40 12.00
CA SER A 75 0.57 -26.43 10.98
C SER A 75 -0.83 -27.00 10.87
N ILE A 76 -1.79 -26.13 10.50
CA ILE A 76 -3.20 -26.53 10.33
C ILE A 76 -3.31 -27.68 9.30
N ASN A 77 -2.36 -27.77 8.36
CA ASN A 77 -2.27 -28.81 7.33
C ASN A 77 -3.58 -28.94 6.54
N SER A 78 -4.20 -27.80 6.23
CA SER A 78 -5.45 -27.71 5.49
C SER A 78 -5.25 -27.61 3.98
N ILE A 79 -4.05 -27.21 3.51
CA ILE A 79 -3.74 -27.02 2.10
C ILE A 79 -2.71 -28.05 1.64
N ILE A 80 -3.10 -28.90 0.69
CA ILE A 80 -2.22 -29.96 0.16
C ILE A 80 -1.23 -29.40 -0.86
N ALA A 81 -1.67 -28.45 -1.69
CA ALA A 81 -0.84 -27.82 -2.71
C ALA A 81 -1.43 -26.45 -3.12
N LEU A 82 -0.55 -25.50 -3.44
CA LEU A 82 -0.92 -24.23 -4.04
C LEU A 82 -0.94 -24.34 -5.56
N ASN A 83 -1.89 -23.65 -6.20
CA ASN A 83 -1.91 -23.53 -7.66
C ASN A 83 -0.80 -22.56 -8.11
N PRO A 84 0.21 -23.02 -8.88
CA PRO A 84 1.30 -22.15 -9.34
C PRO A 84 0.82 -21.02 -10.27
N SER A 85 -0.33 -21.20 -10.92
CA SER A 85 -0.93 -20.20 -11.81
C SER A 85 -1.81 -19.19 -11.09
N ALA A 86 -2.02 -19.28 -9.78
CA ALA A 86 -2.93 -18.40 -9.04
C ALA A 86 -2.59 -16.91 -9.22
N ARG A 87 -1.31 -16.56 -9.03
CA ARG A 87 -0.84 -15.18 -9.17
C ARG A 87 -0.85 -14.69 -10.63
N PRO A 88 -0.35 -15.45 -11.63
CA PRO A 88 -0.53 -15.10 -13.05
C PRO A 88 -1.99 -14.89 -13.47
N THR A 89 -2.91 -15.75 -13.03
CA THR A 89 -4.35 -15.58 -13.32
C THR A 89 -4.90 -14.30 -12.68
N ALA A 90 -4.43 -13.92 -11.49
CA ALA A 90 -4.82 -12.67 -10.86
C ALA A 90 -4.34 -11.44 -11.65
N GLU A 91 -3.11 -11.47 -12.18
CA GLU A 91 -2.58 -10.41 -13.06
C GLU A 91 -3.44 -10.22 -14.32
N GLU A 92 -3.84 -11.33 -14.96
CA GLU A 92 -4.73 -11.29 -16.13
C GLU A 92 -6.11 -10.68 -15.81
N LEU A 93 -6.65 -11.00 -14.62
CA LEU A 93 -7.91 -10.43 -14.14
C LEU A 93 -7.79 -8.94 -13.87
N ASP A 94 -6.70 -8.48 -13.28
CA ASP A 94 -6.48 -7.06 -13.03
C ASP A 94 -6.32 -6.25 -14.32
N ALA A 95 -5.65 -6.81 -15.32
CA ALA A 95 -5.59 -6.23 -16.65
C ALA A 95 -7.00 -6.09 -17.27
N ARG A 96 -7.86 -7.11 -17.10
CA ARG A 96 -9.26 -7.07 -17.55
C ARG A 96 -10.07 -6.00 -16.82
N TRP A 97 -9.93 -5.91 -15.49
CA TRP A 97 -10.59 -4.89 -14.68
C TRP A 97 -10.15 -3.47 -15.01
N LEU A 98 -8.85 -3.27 -15.27
CA LEU A 98 -8.32 -1.98 -15.70
C LEU A 98 -8.85 -1.59 -17.08
N SER A 99 -8.92 -2.54 -18.01
CA SER A 99 -9.57 -2.32 -19.31
C SER A 99 -11.02 -1.91 -19.12
N PHE A 100 -11.79 -2.67 -18.35
CA PHE A 100 -13.21 -2.39 -18.10
C PHE A 100 -13.43 -0.99 -17.50
N ARG A 101 -12.70 -0.63 -16.44
CA ARG A 101 -12.78 0.69 -15.79
C ARG A 101 -12.49 1.84 -16.76
N ARG A 102 -11.45 1.71 -17.59
CA ARG A 102 -11.11 2.71 -18.62
C ARG A 102 -12.22 2.90 -19.64
N HIS A 103 -12.97 1.86 -19.99
CA HIS A 103 -14.09 1.97 -20.93
C HIS A 103 -15.32 2.61 -20.28
N VAL A 104 -15.64 2.25 -19.04
CA VAL A 104 -16.79 2.81 -18.30
C VAL A 104 -16.60 4.30 -17.98
N GLN A 105 -15.37 4.72 -17.72
CA GLN A 105 -15.04 6.11 -17.37
C GLN A 105 -14.89 7.04 -18.58
N ARG A 106 -15.01 6.54 -19.83
CA ARG A 106 -15.01 7.43 -21.00
C ARG A 106 -16.30 8.27 -21.00
N PRO A 107 -16.20 9.62 -21.01
CA PRO A 107 -17.38 10.45 -21.14
C PRO A 107 -18.08 10.10 -22.45
N ARG A 108 -19.41 9.92 -22.41
CA ARG A 108 -20.26 9.88 -23.59
C ARG A 108 -20.38 11.29 -24.19
N THR A 109 -19.26 11.90 -24.56
CA THR A 109 -19.28 13.12 -25.36
C THR A 109 -19.51 12.71 -26.81
N GLY A 110 -20.76 12.84 -27.26
CA GLY A 110 -21.16 12.57 -28.63
C GLY A 110 -22.66 12.28 -28.76
N ALA A 111 -23.50 13.29 -28.50
CA ALA A 111 -24.84 13.44 -29.07
C ALA A 111 -25.25 14.91 -28.96
#